data_AF-A0AA50DFR6-F1
#
_entry.id   AF-A0AA50DFR6-F1
#
_cell.length_a   1.000
_cell.length_b   1.000
_cell.length_c   1.000
_cell.angle_alpha   90.00
_cell.angle_beta   90.00
_cell.angle_gamma   90.00
#
_symmetry.space_group_name_H-M   'P 1'
#
loop_
_entity.id
_entity.type
_entity.pdbx_description
1 polymer ?
#
loop_
_entity_poly.entity_id
_entity_poly.type
_entity_poly.pdbx_seq_one_letter_code
_entity_poly.pdbx_strand_id
1 'polypeptide(L)'
;MKAWATLLTQPNYLPGVLTLKKSLTRVGSDWPLVVMVTENIDRACRQTLEAEGCLLRDVQPIGPDSSLAHNYANARFSEVWTKLAVWKLTEYERVVFLDADMLVTQNMDELFELTLEEDEIAACHACRCNPNKIPSYPKSWRPENCFYSYCRGVEHTQELEEVDNYLNGGFLVLRPDQALFTEMVEQLAELDDLSRYLFAEQDFLNDFFHQRWKPLPYIYNALKTLPFQHAAMWDSEEVKNIHFIIDKPWEKALDKNDRYYALNKLWWDIAE
;
A
#
# COMPACT_ATOMS: atom_id res chain seq x y z
N MET A 1 16.63 14.50 -1.71
CA MET A 1 16.74 13.15 -2.33
C MET A 1 15.39 12.47 -2.28
N LYS A 2 15.05 11.63 -3.26
CA LYS A 2 13.75 10.95 -3.38
C LYS A 2 13.96 9.44 -3.26
N ALA A 3 12.94 8.70 -2.80
CA ALA A 3 13.05 7.24 -2.67
C ALA A 3 11.69 6.54 -2.76
N TRP A 4 11.71 5.33 -3.30
CA TRP A 4 10.66 4.35 -3.06
C TRP A 4 10.84 3.76 -1.66
N ALA A 5 9.75 3.46 -0.96
CA ALA A 5 9.81 2.80 0.33
C ALA A 5 8.86 1.61 0.40
N THR A 6 9.23 0.58 1.16
CA THR A 6 8.35 -0.53 1.51
C THR A 6 8.66 -1.01 2.93
N LEU A 7 7.80 -1.86 3.50
CA LEU A 7 7.95 -2.42 4.83
C LEU A 7 8.03 -3.95 4.77
N LEU A 8 9.03 -4.52 5.44
CA LEU A 8 9.18 -5.96 5.61
C LEU A 8 9.25 -6.30 7.10
N THR A 9 8.15 -6.84 7.63
CA THR A 9 8.04 -7.29 9.04
C THR A 9 8.01 -8.81 9.17
N GLN A 10 7.59 -9.52 8.12
CA GLN A 10 7.50 -10.98 8.09
C GLN A 10 8.41 -11.56 7.00
N PRO A 11 9.25 -12.57 7.33
CA PRO A 11 10.14 -13.18 6.34
C PRO A 11 9.44 -13.78 5.10
N ASN A 12 8.18 -14.24 5.23
CA ASN A 12 7.41 -14.79 4.09
C ASN A 12 7.00 -13.73 3.05
N TYR A 13 7.17 -12.43 3.33
CA TYR A 13 6.99 -11.35 2.35
C TYR A 13 8.28 -10.99 1.60
N LEU A 14 9.42 -11.61 1.94
CA LEU A 14 10.68 -11.39 1.22
C LEU A 14 10.54 -11.58 -0.30
N PRO A 15 9.87 -12.63 -0.83
CA PRO A 15 9.68 -12.76 -2.29
C PRO A 15 8.96 -11.56 -2.92
N GLY A 16 8.01 -10.97 -2.20
CA GLY A 16 7.30 -9.76 -2.61
C GLY A 16 8.24 -8.57 -2.76
N VAL A 17 9.02 -8.26 -1.72
CA VAL A 17 9.98 -7.15 -1.74
C VAL A 17 11.06 -7.32 -2.82
N LEU A 18 11.57 -8.54 -3.00
CA LEU A 18 12.54 -8.83 -4.05
C LEU A 18 11.95 -8.60 -5.45
N THR A 19 10.71 -9.05 -5.67
CA THR A 19 10.03 -8.85 -6.95
C THR A 19 9.71 -7.37 -7.18
N LEU A 20 9.31 -6.64 -6.13
CA LEU A 20 9.12 -5.20 -6.18
C LEU A 20 10.42 -4.49 -6.60
N LYS A 21 11.56 -4.82 -5.99
CA LYS A 21 12.88 -4.28 -6.36
C LYS A 21 13.24 -4.59 -7.82
N LYS A 22 13.07 -5.83 -8.25
CA LYS A 22 13.29 -6.24 -9.65
C LYS A 22 12.40 -5.45 -10.61
N SER A 23 11.12 -5.26 -10.26
CA SER A 23 10.15 -4.53 -11.08
C SER A 23 10.50 -3.05 -11.26
N LEU A 24 10.86 -2.34 -10.17
CA LEU A 24 11.34 -0.96 -10.21
C LEU A 24 12.61 -0.82 -11.07
N THR A 25 13.54 -1.77 -10.94
CA THR A 25 14.77 -1.78 -11.73
C THR A 25 14.48 -2.03 -13.22
N ARG A 26 13.56 -2.94 -13.54
CA ARG A 26 13.17 -3.28 -14.91
C ARG A 26 12.50 -2.14 -15.65
N VAL A 27 11.70 -1.32 -14.96
CA VAL A 27 11.08 -0.13 -15.54
C VAL A 27 12.03 1.08 -15.56
N GLY A 28 13.27 0.92 -15.12
CA GLY A 28 14.29 1.96 -15.17
C GLY A 28 14.05 3.11 -14.21
N SER A 29 13.54 2.85 -13.00
CA SER A 29 13.43 3.87 -11.95
C SER A 29 14.82 4.40 -11.57
N ASP A 30 14.97 5.72 -11.50
CA ASP A 30 16.23 6.37 -11.08
C ASP A 30 16.44 6.32 -9.55
N TRP A 31 15.37 6.08 -8.80
CA TRP A 31 15.37 6.20 -7.34
C TRP A 31 15.55 4.87 -6.61
N PRO A 32 16.22 4.85 -5.44
CA PRO A 32 16.45 3.64 -4.68
C PRO A 32 15.16 3.13 -4.04
N LEU A 33 15.15 1.84 -3.68
CA LEU A 33 14.15 1.24 -2.80
C LEU A 33 14.70 1.14 -1.38
N VAL A 34 14.07 1.87 -0.46
CA VAL A 34 14.29 1.76 0.98
C VAL A 34 13.36 0.70 1.54
N VAL A 35 13.92 -0.32 2.19
CA VAL A 35 13.14 -1.37 2.87
C VAL A 35 13.24 -1.12 4.36
N MET A 36 12.13 -0.69 4.96
CA MET A 36 12.00 -0.62 6.40
C MET A 36 11.88 -2.05 6.95
N VAL A 37 12.72 -2.41 7.90
CA VAL A 37 12.81 -3.75 8.47
C VAL A 37 12.72 -3.71 9.98
N THR A 38 12.04 -4.69 10.58
CA THR A 38 12.00 -4.88 12.03
C THR A 38 13.04 -5.93 12.47
N GLU A 39 13.17 -6.13 13.78
CA GLU A 39 14.03 -7.17 14.35
C GLU A 39 13.66 -8.60 13.94
N ASN A 40 12.42 -8.82 13.47
CA ASN A 40 11.93 -10.11 13.00
C ASN A 40 12.60 -10.58 11.69
N ILE A 41 13.22 -9.66 10.95
CA ILE A 41 13.91 -9.99 9.70
C ILE A 41 15.34 -10.38 10.00
N ASP A 42 15.66 -11.65 9.78
CA ASP A 42 16.97 -12.21 10.08
C ASP A 42 18.09 -11.65 9.18
N ARG A 43 19.33 -11.96 9.58
CA ARG A 43 20.53 -11.51 8.86
C ARG A 43 20.58 -12.02 7.42
N ALA A 44 20.08 -13.22 7.15
CA ALA A 44 20.14 -13.82 5.81
C ALA A 44 19.18 -13.09 4.84
N CYS A 45 17.97 -12.78 5.30
CA CYS A 45 17.00 -11.96 4.57
C CYS A 45 17.57 -10.57 4.28
N ARG A 46 18.17 -9.92 5.30
CA ARG A 46 18.81 -8.60 5.16
C ARG A 46 19.94 -8.61 4.13
N GLN A 47 20.84 -9.59 4.21
CA GLN A 47 21.93 -9.74 3.25
C GLN A 47 21.43 -9.96 1.81
N THR A 48 20.33 -10.70 1.66
CA THR A 48 19.69 -10.91 0.35
C THR A 48 19.16 -9.58 -0.22
N LEU A 49 18.47 -8.78 0.59
CA LEU A 49 17.97 -7.47 0.16
C LEU A 49 19.10 -6.50 -0.21
N GLU A 50 20.16 -6.44 0.59
CA GLU A 50 21.34 -5.59 0.31
C GLU A 50 22.04 -6.02 -0.98
N ALA A 51 22.17 -7.33 -1.22
CA ALA A 51 22.76 -7.87 -2.45
C ALA A 51 21.97 -7.49 -3.71
N GLU A 52 20.65 -7.33 -3.57
CA GLU A 52 19.74 -6.87 -4.63
C GLU A 52 19.70 -5.34 -4.75
N GLY A 53 20.51 -4.63 -3.96
CA GLY A 53 20.65 -3.17 -4.00
C GLY A 53 19.54 -2.40 -3.29
N CYS A 54 18.82 -3.04 -2.35
CA CYS A 54 17.91 -2.34 -1.45
C CYS A 54 18.69 -1.60 -0.36
N LEU A 55 18.17 -0.44 0.06
CA LEU A 55 18.67 0.29 1.23
C LEU A 55 17.87 -0.12 2.45
N LEU A 56 18.51 -0.67 3.49
CA LEU A 56 17.79 -1.10 4.68
C LEU A 56 17.69 0.02 5.72
N ARG A 57 16.51 0.14 6.33
CA ARG A 57 16.27 1.02 7.48
C ARG A 57 15.63 0.24 8.61
N ASP A 58 16.32 0.15 9.75
CA ASP A 58 15.73 -0.44 10.95
C ASP A 58 14.63 0.47 11.51
N VAL A 59 13.46 -0.12 11.76
CA VAL A 59 12.32 0.54 12.38
C VAL A 59 11.82 -0.27 13.57
N GLN A 60 11.34 0.43 14.60
CA GLN A 60 10.70 -0.22 15.74
C GLN A 60 9.24 -0.52 15.40
N PRO A 61 8.67 -1.64 15.87
CA PRO A 61 7.24 -1.89 15.74
C PRO A 61 6.44 -0.73 16.33
N ILE A 62 5.44 -0.26 15.59
CA ILE A 62 4.50 0.78 16.04
C ILE A 62 3.14 0.13 16.19
N GLY A 63 2.35 0.53 17.17
CA GLY A 63 0.99 0.05 17.36
C GLY A 63 0.30 0.74 18.52
N PRO A 64 -1.02 0.56 18.65
CA PRO A 64 -1.77 1.00 19.82
C PRO A 64 -1.32 0.22 21.06
N ASP A 65 -1.78 0.62 22.26
CA ASP A 65 -1.44 -0.08 23.49
C ASP A 65 -1.72 -1.59 23.37
N SER A 66 -0.70 -2.38 23.70
CA SER A 66 -0.74 -3.84 23.82
C SER A 66 -1.92 -4.38 24.65
N SER A 67 -2.43 -3.58 25.60
CA SER A 67 -3.63 -3.91 26.39
C SER A 67 -4.90 -3.98 25.54
N LEU A 68 -5.01 -3.15 24.50
CA LEU A 68 -6.13 -3.09 23.55
C LEU A 68 -6.05 -4.19 22.50
N ALA A 69 -4.84 -4.67 22.21
CA ALA A 69 -4.57 -5.74 21.26
C ALA A 69 -5.15 -7.11 21.66
N HIS A 70 -5.57 -7.29 22.93
CA HIS A 70 -6.18 -8.54 23.40
C HIS A 70 -7.67 -8.68 23.05
N ASN A 71 -8.39 -7.56 22.87
CA ASN A 71 -9.81 -7.55 22.49
C ASN A 71 -10.03 -7.57 20.98
N TYR A 72 -8.98 -7.27 20.24
CA TYR A 72 -8.94 -7.33 18.79
C TYR A 72 -8.20 -8.59 18.38
N ALA A 73 -8.92 -9.55 17.78
CA ALA A 73 -8.27 -10.66 17.13
C ALA A 73 -7.34 -10.09 16.05
N ASN A 74 -6.03 -10.03 16.33
CA ASN A 74 -4.93 -10.45 15.46
C ASN A 74 -3.61 -9.75 15.85
N ALA A 75 -2.61 -10.54 16.20
CA ALA A 75 -1.19 -10.17 16.12
C ALA A 75 -0.75 -9.70 14.71
N ARG A 76 -1.62 -9.80 13.69
CA ARG A 76 -1.40 -9.25 12.34
C ARG A 76 -1.49 -7.73 12.27
N PHE A 77 -2.12 -7.06 13.24
CA PHE A 77 -2.32 -5.62 13.16
C PHE A 77 -1.14 -4.79 13.66
N SER A 78 -0.32 -5.27 14.61
CA SER A 78 0.86 -4.54 15.09
C SER A 78 1.86 -4.25 13.98
N GLU A 79 1.96 -5.15 13.00
CA GLU A 79 2.92 -5.00 11.93
C GLU A 79 2.51 -3.95 10.89
N VAL A 80 1.20 -3.84 10.59
CA VAL A 80 0.73 -2.88 9.59
C VAL A 80 0.83 -1.43 10.07
N TRP A 81 0.65 -1.18 11.37
CA TRP A 81 0.90 0.14 11.99
C TRP A 81 2.36 0.59 11.88
N THR A 82 3.31 -0.35 11.77
CA THR A 82 4.74 -0.03 11.60
C THR A 82 5.01 0.71 10.29
N LYS A 83 4.07 0.68 9.34
CA LYS A 83 4.07 1.50 8.11
C LYS A 83 4.24 2.99 8.41
N LEU A 84 3.68 3.48 9.51
CA LEU A 84 3.79 4.89 9.91
C LEU A 84 5.25 5.35 10.09
N ALA A 85 6.19 4.42 10.31
CA ALA A 85 7.62 4.74 10.35
C ALA A 85 8.16 5.37 9.07
N VAL A 86 7.45 5.28 7.94
CA VAL A 86 7.84 5.93 6.67
C VAL A 86 8.00 7.45 6.82
N TRP A 87 7.23 8.09 7.71
CA TRP A 87 7.37 9.52 7.98
C TRP A 87 8.68 9.88 8.69
N LYS A 88 9.40 8.92 9.28
CA LYS A 88 10.70 9.15 9.90
C LYS A 88 11.85 9.22 8.90
N LEU A 89 11.62 8.89 7.62
CA LEU A 89 12.64 8.89 6.57
C LEU A 89 12.99 10.32 6.10
N THR A 90 13.25 11.22 7.05
CA THR A 90 13.45 12.67 6.86
C THR A 90 14.72 13.03 6.10
N GLU A 91 15.58 12.06 5.79
CA GLU A 91 16.68 12.22 4.84
C GLU A 91 16.20 12.32 3.38
N TYR A 92 14.92 12.01 3.10
CA TYR A 92 14.30 12.15 1.79
C TYR A 92 13.27 13.29 1.80
N GLU A 93 13.23 14.06 0.70
CA GLU A 93 12.28 15.16 0.49
C GLU A 93 10.90 14.66 0.03
N ARG A 94 10.87 13.44 -0.52
CA ARG A 94 9.68 12.77 -1.04
C ARG A 94 9.91 11.27 -0.98
N VAL A 95 8.91 10.58 -0.46
CA VAL A 95 8.85 9.13 -0.46
C VAL A 95 7.58 8.69 -1.18
N VAL A 96 7.69 7.66 -2.01
CA VAL A 96 6.53 6.91 -2.49
C VAL A 96 6.56 5.53 -1.86
N PHE A 97 5.63 5.29 -0.95
CA PHE A 97 5.47 4.04 -0.24
C PHE A 97 4.64 3.05 -1.06
N LEU A 98 5.10 1.81 -1.12
CA LEU A 98 4.37 0.66 -1.66
C LEU A 98 4.34 -0.48 -0.64
N ASP A 99 3.20 -1.13 -0.50
CA ASP A 99 3.14 -2.43 0.17
C ASP A 99 4.01 -3.46 -0.57
N ALA A 100 4.53 -4.44 0.17
CA ALA A 100 5.48 -5.44 -0.32
C ALA A 100 4.89 -6.42 -1.37
N ASP A 101 3.58 -6.34 -1.60
CA ASP A 101 2.79 -7.18 -2.52
C ASP A 101 2.35 -6.43 -3.78
N MET A 102 3.16 -5.46 -4.18
CA MET A 102 2.98 -4.69 -5.39
C MET A 102 3.95 -5.09 -6.50
N LEU A 103 3.58 -4.80 -7.75
CA LEU A 103 4.38 -5.06 -8.93
C LEU A 103 4.33 -3.86 -9.87
N VAL A 104 5.49 -3.24 -10.09
CA VAL A 104 5.62 -2.08 -10.98
C VAL A 104 5.78 -2.57 -12.42
N THR A 105 4.84 -2.20 -13.28
CA THR A 105 4.78 -2.61 -14.68
C THR A 105 5.29 -1.52 -15.64
N GLN A 106 5.25 -0.26 -15.20
CA GLN A 106 5.75 0.89 -15.96
C GLN A 106 6.41 1.90 -15.03
N ASN A 107 7.32 2.73 -15.57
CA ASN A 107 7.95 3.78 -14.78
C ASN A 107 6.88 4.78 -14.31
N MET A 108 6.99 5.17 -13.04
CA MET A 108 6.10 6.12 -12.37
C MET A 108 6.89 7.14 -11.52
N ASP A 109 8.12 7.47 -11.93
CA ASP A 109 8.99 8.43 -11.24
C ASP A 109 8.41 9.86 -11.28
N GLU A 110 7.48 10.16 -12.20
CA GLU A 110 6.76 11.44 -12.21
C GLU A 110 5.99 11.71 -10.92
N LEU A 111 5.68 10.67 -10.13
CA LEU A 111 5.06 10.83 -8.81
C LEU A 111 5.93 11.63 -7.84
N PHE A 112 7.24 11.62 -8.03
CA PHE A 112 8.14 12.41 -7.20
C PHE A 112 8.11 13.91 -7.50
N GLU A 113 7.50 14.32 -8.62
CA GLU A 113 7.32 15.73 -9.01
C GLU A 113 5.92 16.26 -8.64
N LEU A 114 5.06 15.43 -8.05
CA LEU A 114 3.72 15.84 -7.64
C LEU A 114 3.77 17.01 -6.65
N THR A 115 3.07 18.08 -6.97
CA THR A 115 2.77 19.15 -6.00
C THR A 115 1.82 18.63 -4.94
N LEU A 116 2.26 18.71 -3.68
CA LEU A 116 1.52 18.46 -2.45
C LEU A 116 1.75 19.64 -1.52
N GLU A 117 0.77 19.98 -0.68
CA GLU A 117 0.98 20.87 0.46
C GLU A 117 1.79 20.18 1.57
N GLU A 118 2.27 20.94 2.57
CA GLU A 118 3.22 20.45 3.59
C GLU A 118 2.70 19.23 4.37
N ASP A 119 1.41 19.21 4.67
CA ASP A 119 0.74 18.17 5.46
C ASP A 119 -0.17 17.25 4.64
N GLU A 120 -0.07 17.30 3.30
CA GLU A 120 -0.84 16.46 2.39
C GLU A 120 -0.10 15.18 1.99
N ILE A 121 -0.88 14.14 1.74
CA ILE A 121 -0.43 12.93 1.04
C ILE A 121 -1.14 12.78 -0.32
N ALA A 122 -0.64 11.93 -1.20
CA ALA A 122 -1.40 11.44 -2.36
C ALA A 122 -1.59 9.93 -2.26
N ALA A 123 -2.75 9.44 -2.70
CA ALA A 123 -3.08 8.02 -2.66
C ALA A 123 -4.11 7.67 -3.73
N CYS A 124 -4.33 6.38 -3.98
CA CYS A 124 -5.47 5.92 -4.77
C CYS A 124 -6.64 5.56 -3.84
N HIS A 125 -7.86 5.55 -4.38
CA HIS A 125 -9.04 5.10 -3.64
C HIS A 125 -8.98 3.59 -3.30
N ALA A 126 -9.60 3.19 -2.19
CA ALA A 126 -9.86 1.78 -1.93
C ALA A 126 -11.07 1.30 -2.74
N CYS A 127 -11.05 0.03 -3.16
CA CYS A 127 -12.26 -0.61 -3.70
C CYS A 127 -13.16 -1.07 -2.55
N ARG A 128 -14.31 -0.41 -2.40
CA ARG A 128 -15.29 -0.72 -1.35
C ARG A 128 -16.41 -1.65 -1.84
N CYS A 129 -16.18 -2.52 -2.83
CA CYS A 129 -17.22 -3.40 -3.37
C CYS A 129 -17.51 -4.67 -2.57
N ASN A 130 -16.55 -5.16 -1.76
CA ASN A 130 -16.59 -6.45 -1.05
C ASN A 130 -17.16 -7.62 -1.89
N PRO A 131 -16.60 -7.93 -3.07
CA PRO A 131 -17.17 -8.93 -3.99
C PRO A 131 -17.19 -10.35 -3.41
N ASN A 132 -16.30 -10.64 -2.46
CA ASN A 132 -16.21 -11.95 -1.79
C ASN A 132 -17.16 -12.06 -0.59
N LYS A 133 -17.97 -11.03 -0.30
CA LYS A 133 -18.92 -10.98 0.82
C LYS A 133 -18.27 -11.32 2.17
N ILE A 134 -17.08 -10.77 2.41
CA ILE A 134 -16.33 -10.98 3.65
C ILE A 134 -17.18 -10.46 4.83
N PRO A 135 -17.57 -11.32 5.79
CA PRO A 135 -18.52 -10.94 6.84
C PRO A 135 -18.03 -9.85 7.79
N SER A 136 -16.71 -9.74 7.98
CA SER A 136 -16.09 -8.73 8.85
C SER A 136 -16.02 -7.35 8.22
N TYR A 137 -16.26 -7.21 6.91
CA TYR A 137 -16.21 -5.90 6.25
C TYR A 137 -17.47 -5.09 6.56
N PRO A 138 -17.38 -3.75 6.57
CA PRO A 138 -18.54 -2.90 6.81
C PRO A 138 -19.67 -3.16 5.80
N LYS A 139 -20.93 -3.06 6.26
CA LYS A 139 -22.11 -3.20 5.39
C LYS A 139 -22.18 -2.12 4.29
N SER A 140 -21.49 -0.99 4.51
CA SER A 140 -21.33 0.08 3.52
C SER A 140 -20.36 -0.29 2.40
N TRP A 141 -19.59 -1.36 2.52
CA TRP A 141 -18.72 -1.82 1.43
C TRP A 141 -19.54 -2.61 0.41
N ARG A 142 -20.16 -1.86 -0.50
CA ARG A 142 -20.97 -2.31 -1.63
C ARG A 142 -20.68 -1.45 -2.88
N PRO A 143 -20.96 -1.93 -4.10
CA PRO A 143 -20.65 -1.21 -5.33
C PRO A 143 -21.16 0.23 -5.39
N GLU A 144 -22.32 0.51 -4.82
CA GLU A 144 -22.92 1.85 -4.80
C GLU A 144 -22.08 2.87 -4.02
N ASN A 145 -21.25 2.40 -3.08
CA ASN A 145 -20.36 3.24 -2.28
C ASN A 145 -18.89 3.15 -2.74
N CYS A 146 -18.63 2.50 -3.87
CA CYS A 146 -17.27 2.34 -4.39
C CYS A 146 -16.99 3.40 -5.45
N PHE A 147 -15.96 4.23 -5.24
CA PHE A 147 -15.49 5.22 -6.20
C PHE A 147 -15.29 4.65 -7.61
N TYR A 148 -14.69 3.47 -7.71
CA TYR A 148 -14.43 2.81 -8.99
C TYR A 148 -15.71 2.40 -9.77
N SER A 149 -16.89 2.38 -9.15
CA SER A 149 -18.16 2.15 -9.87
C SER A 149 -18.56 3.33 -10.77
N TYR A 150 -18.10 4.53 -10.42
CA TYR A 150 -18.44 5.77 -11.11
C TYR A 150 -17.39 6.18 -12.14
N CYS A 151 -16.17 5.68 -12.01
CA CYS A 151 -15.08 5.93 -12.94
C CYS A 151 -15.42 5.59 -14.39
N ARG A 152 -15.00 6.47 -15.32
CA ARG A 152 -15.00 6.25 -16.77
C ARG A 152 -13.61 6.56 -17.30
N GLY A 153 -12.75 5.53 -17.39
CA GLY A 153 -11.35 5.67 -17.81
C GLY A 153 -10.37 5.97 -16.66
N VAL A 154 -9.11 6.22 -17.02
CA VAL A 154 -7.96 6.27 -16.09
C VAL A 154 -7.79 7.61 -15.38
N GLU A 155 -8.16 8.72 -16.01
CA GLU A 155 -7.98 10.08 -15.47
C GLU A 155 -8.98 10.45 -14.37
N HIS A 156 -9.99 9.62 -14.14
CA HIS A 156 -11.04 9.91 -13.16
C HIS A 156 -10.51 9.68 -11.73
N THR A 157 -10.46 10.75 -10.94
CA THR A 157 -9.85 10.75 -9.58
C THR A 157 -10.79 11.19 -8.46
N GLN A 158 -11.95 11.81 -8.77
CA GLN A 158 -12.92 12.30 -7.80
C GLN A 158 -14.37 12.18 -8.32
N GLU A 159 -15.29 11.80 -7.42
CA GLU A 159 -16.74 11.74 -7.66
C GLU A 159 -17.49 12.09 -6.36
N LEU A 160 -17.25 13.29 -5.84
CA LEU A 160 -17.70 13.71 -4.50
C LEU A 160 -19.22 13.86 -4.37
N GLU A 161 -19.95 13.96 -5.47
CA GLU A 161 -21.41 14.02 -5.46
C GLU A 161 -22.04 12.66 -5.15
N GLU A 162 -21.34 11.56 -5.43
CA GLU A 162 -21.86 10.20 -5.31
C GLU A 162 -21.22 9.43 -4.14
N VAL A 163 -19.93 9.66 -3.87
CA VAL A 163 -19.19 8.92 -2.84
C VAL A 163 -18.20 9.80 -2.09
N ASP A 164 -18.01 9.49 -0.81
CA ASP A 164 -16.91 10.02 -0.02
C ASP A 164 -15.56 9.45 -0.48
N ASN A 165 -14.53 10.28 -0.35
CA ASN A 165 -13.15 9.91 -0.57
C ASN A 165 -12.69 8.92 0.51
N TYR A 166 -12.14 7.78 0.09
CA TYR A 166 -11.55 6.82 1.03
C TYR A 166 -10.32 6.16 0.41
N LEU A 167 -9.14 6.45 0.95
CA LEU A 167 -7.86 6.01 0.40
C LEU A 167 -7.57 4.53 0.68
N ASN A 168 -6.80 3.92 -0.21
CA ASN A 168 -6.12 2.66 0.05
C ASN A 168 -4.76 2.90 0.69
N GLY A 169 -4.48 2.29 1.84
CA GLY A 169 -3.26 2.52 2.62
C GLY A 169 -2.01 1.85 2.08
N GLY A 170 -2.10 1.11 0.97
CA GLY A 170 -0.96 0.38 0.40
C GLY A 170 -0.07 1.22 -0.51
N PHE A 171 -0.55 2.36 -0.99
CA PHE A 171 0.21 3.25 -1.89
C PHE A 171 0.08 4.70 -1.45
N LEU A 172 1.20 5.32 -1.07
CA LEU A 172 1.22 6.68 -0.55
C LEU A 172 2.35 7.48 -1.18
N VAL A 173 2.08 8.69 -1.65
CA VAL A 173 3.08 9.70 -1.97
C VAL A 173 3.08 10.71 -0.83
N LEU A 174 4.20 10.90 -0.16
CA LEU A 174 4.27 11.74 1.04
C LEU A 174 5.61 12.45 1.20
N ARG A 175 5.60 13.55 1.94
CA ARG A 175 6.82 14.14 2.49
C ARG A 175 7.06 13.56 3.89
N PRO A 176 8.21 12.91 4.14
CA PRO A 176 8.54 12.48 5.49
C PRO A 176 8.65 13.69 6.43
N ASP A 177 7.97 13.61 7.57
CA ASP A 177 7.95 14.67 8.58
C ASP A 177 7.90 14.03 9.98
N GLN A 178 8.91 14.35 10.79
CA GLN A 178 9.05 13.85 12.15
C GLN A 178 7.96 14.42 13.08
N ALA A 179 7.43 15.61 12.83
CA ALA A 179 6.35 16.20 13.62
C ALA A 179 5.03 15.48 13.35
N LEU A 180 4.66 15.27 12.08
CA LEU A 180 3.48 14.48 11.70
C LEU A 180 3.58 13.04 12.20
N PHE A 181 4.77 12.42 12.15
CA PHE A 181 5.00 11.11 12.75
C PHE A 181 4.66 11.11 14.25
N THR A 182 5.19 12.08 15.00
CA THR A 182 4.95 12.18 16.44
C THR A 182 3.46 12.36 16.73
N GLU A 183 2.77 13.24 15.99
CA GLU A 183 1.34 13.47 16.14
C GLU A 183 0.51 12.20 15.87
N MET A 184 0.82 11.46 14.80
CA MET A 184 0.15 10.20 14.50
C MET A 184 0.35 9.14 15.60
N VAL A 185 1.56 9.03 16.15
CA VAL A 185 1.85 8.08 17.22
C VAL A 185 1.20 8.48 18.54
N GLU A 186 1.14 9.77 18.86
CA GLU A 186 0.43 10.30 20.03
C GLU A 186 -1.07 10.00 19.91
N GLN A 187 -1.69 10.29 18.76
CA GLN A 187 -3.10 9.96 18.53
C GLN A 187 -3.37 8.45 18.59
N LEU A 188 -2.46 7.63 18.05
CA LEU A 188 -2.56 6.17 18.13
C LEU A 188 -2.48 5.66 19.57
N ALA A 189 -1.67 6.30 20.41
CA ALA A 189 -1.53 5.96 21.83
C ALA A 189 -2.73 6.40 22.68
N GLU A 190 -3.48 7.42 22.24
CA GLU A 190 -4.71 7.89 22.88
C GLU A 190 -5.94 7.06 22.54
N LEU A 191 -5.87 6.18 21.54
CA LEU A 191 -6.97 5.28 21.21
C LEU A 191 -7.25 4.35 22.38
N ASP A 192 -8.52 4.26 22.80
CA ASP A 192 -9.02 3.32 23.81
C ASP A 192 -9.94 2.24 23.22
N ASP A 193 -10.33 2.40 21.94
CA ASP A 193 -11.18 1.48 21.20
C ASP A 193 -10.73 1.37 19.73
N LEU A 194 -10.34 0.17 19.32
CA LEU A 194 -9.97 -0.14 17.95
C LEU A 194 -11.16 -0.59 17.09
N SER A 195 -12.39 -0.66 17.65
CA SER A 195 -13.61 -1.14 16.96
C SER A 195 -13.87 -0.45 15.61
N ARG A 196 -13.37 0.79 15.48
CA ARG A 196 -13.50 1.65 14.30
C ARG A 196 -12.41 1.44 13.24
N TYR A 197 -11.27 0.86 13.61
CA TYR A 197 -10.12 0.62 12.73
C TYR A 197 -10.09 -0.83 12.22
N LEU A 198 -11.14 -1.24 11.51
CA LEU A 198 -11.28 -2.60 10.96
C LEU A 198 -10.21 -2.93 9.90
N PHE A 199 -9.76 -1.89 9.18
CA PHE A 199 -8.67 -1.91 8.21
C PHE A 199 -7.40 -1.25 8.78
N ALA A 200 -7.27 -1.23 10.11
CA ALA A 200 -6.10 -0.77 10.85
C ALA A 200 -5.56 0.59 10.38
N GLU A 201 -4.32 0.64 9.91
CA GLU A 201 -3.64 1.86 9.52
C GLU A 201 -4.32 2.55 8.34
N GLN A 202 -5.01 1.82 7.46
CA GLN A 202 -5.77 2.45 6.38
C GLN A 202 -6.93 3.29 6.91
N ASP A 203 -7.71 2.77 7.87
CA ASP A 203 -8.79 3.53 8.50
C ASP A 203 -8.22 4.74 9.25
N PHE A 204 -7.12 4.55 9.99
CA PHE A 204 -6.44 5.63 10.69
C PHE A 204 -5.92 6.72 9.76
N LEU A 205 -5.30 6.36 8.64
CA LEU A 205 -4.83 7.33 7.65
C LEU A 205 -5.98 8.10 7.00
N ASN A 206 -7.14 7.45 6.80
CA ASN A 206 -8.34 8.14 6.32
C ASN A 206 -8.89 9.15 7.34
N ASP A 207 -8.83 8.84 8.64
CA ASP A 207 -9.22 9.76 9.70
C ASP A 207 -8.20 10.91 9.85
N PHE A 208 -6.91 10.58 9.96
CA PHE A 208 -5.84 11.55 10.19
C PHE A 208 -5.73 12.54 9.02
N PHE A 209 -5.65 12.04 7.78
CA PHE A 209 -5.57 12.86 6.57
C PHE A 209 -6.94 13.19 5.98
N HIS A 210 -8.01 13.19 6.78
CA HIS A 210 -9.34 13.54 6.30
C HIS A 210 -9.33 14.92 5.63
N GLN A 211 -9.73 14.96 4.35
CA GLN A 211 -9.66 16.15 3.47
C GLN A 211 -8.25 16.71 3.19
N ARG A 212 -7.19 16.02 3.60
CA ARG A 212 -5.78 16.40 3.44
C ARG A 212 -5.02 15.37 2.59
N TRP A 213 -5.68 14.86 1.56
CA TRP A 213 -5.05 13.98 0.59
C TRP A 213 -5.53 14.23 -0.83
N LYS A 214 -4.61 14.04 -1.78
CA LYS A 214 -4.80 14.20 -3.21
C LYS A 214 -5.08 12.84 -3.87
N PRO A 215 -6.27 12.65 -4.48
CA PRO A 215 -6.55 11.42 -5.19
C PRO A 215 -5.72 11.25 -6.46
N LEU A 216 -5.20 10.04 -6.64
CA LEU A 216 -4.44 9.62 -7.81
C LEU A 216 -5.28 8.68 -8.69
N PRO A 217 -5.00 8.65 -10.01
CA PRO A 217 -5.49 7.62 -10.93
C PRO A 217 -5.25 6.21 -10.41
N TYR A 218 -6.21 5.30 -10.60
CA TYR A 218 -6.11 3.92 -10.09
C TYR A 218 -4.90 3.15 -10.63
N ILE A 219 -4.35 3.57 -11.77
CA ILE A 219 -3.21 2.94 -12.44
C ILE A 219 -1.94 2.89 -11.58
N TYR A 220 -1.83 3.75 -10.56
CA TYR A 220 -0.72 3.75 -9.59
C TYR A 220 -0.92 2.77 -8.43
N ASN A 221 -2.14 2.25 -8.22
CA ASN A 221 -2.44 1.24 -7.20
C ASN A 221 -3.60 0.35 -7.71
N ALA A 222 -3.32 -0.34 -8.81
CA ALA A 222 -4.32 -1.11 -9.52
C ALA A 222 -4.56 -2.43 -8.79
N LEU A 223 -5.61 -2.51 -7.97
CA LEU A 223 -5.90 -3.73 -7.22
C LEU A 223 -6.15 -4.89 -8.21
N LYS A 224 -5.58 -6.06 -7.93
CA LYS A 224 -5.72 -7.30 -8.74
C LYS A 224 -7.17 -7.66 -9.09
N THR A 225 -8.12 -7.20 -8.28
CA THR A 225 -9.56 -7.35 -8.44
C THR A 225 -10.14 -6.43 -9.53
N LEU A 226 -9.66 -5.21 -9.70
CA LEU A 226 -10.29 -4.19 -10.57
C LEU A 226 -10.66 -4.66 -11.99
N PRO A 227 -9.88 -5.48 -12.73
CA PRO A 227 -10.28 -5.94 -14.05
C PRO A 227 -11.62 -6.72 -14.07
N PHE A 228 -12.00 -7.32 -12.94
CA PHE A 228 -13.20 -8.14 -12.80
C PHE A 228 -14.35 -7.37 -12.12
N GLN A 229 -14.03 -6.55 -11.12
CA GLN A 229 -15.03 -5.77 -10.39
C GLN A 229 -15.45 -4.50 -11.15
N HIS A 230 -14.53 -3.91 -11.92
CA HIS A 230 -14.68 -2.63 -12.58
C HIS A 230 -14.12 -2.67 -14.01
N ALA A 231 -14.50 -3.70 -14.78
CA ALA A 231 -14.00 -3.93 -16.14
C ALA A 231 -14.20 -2.73 -17.09
N ALA A 232 -15.23 -1.90 -16.85
CA ALA A 232 -15.53 -0.74 -17.68
C ALA A 232 -14.49 0.41 -17.58
N MET A 233 -13.72 0.47 -16.49
CA MET A 233 -12.63 1.45 -16.32
C MET A 233 -11.24 0.85 -16.54
N TRP A 234 -11.12 -0.48 -16.55
CA TRP A 234 -9.83 -1.16 -16.59
C TRP A 234 -9.16 -1.01 -17.95
N ASP A 235 -7.92 -0.55 -17.94
CA ASP A 235 -7.03 -0.47 -19.09
C ASP A 235 -5.67 -1.04 -18.70
N SER A 236 -5.32 -2.21 -19.23
CA SER A 236 -4.06 -2.87 -18.92
C SER A 236 -2.84 -2.14 -19.47
N GLU A 237 -3.01 -1.34 -20.54
CA GLU A 237 -1.89 -0.62 -21.16
C GLU A 237 -1.48 0.61 -20.34
N GLU A 238 -2.37 1.13 -19.49
CA GLU A 238 -2.13 2.30 -18.65
C GLU A 238 -1.70 1.93 -17.22
N VAL A 239 -1.93 0.69 -16.78
CA VAL A 239 -1.58 0.24 -15.42
C VAL A 239 -0.06 0.28 -15.22
N LYS A 240 0.36 1.05 -14.21
CA LYS A 240 1.76 1.26 -13.83
C LYS A 240 2.19 0.42 -12.63
N ASN A 241 1.25 0.11 -11.74
CA ASN A 241 1.52 -0.68 -10.55
C ASN A 241 0.30 -1.53 -10.15
N ILE A 242 0.52 -2.83 -9.94
CA ILE A 242 -0.52 -3.81 -9.58
C ILE A 242 -0.38 -4.17 -8.11
N HIS A 243 -1.48 -4.15 -7.36
CA HIS A 243 -1.52 -4.49 -5.93
C HIS A 243 -2.22 -5.84 -5.72
N PHE A 244 -1.46 -6.85 -5.26
CA PHE A 244 -1.90 -8.22 -5.06
C PHE A 244 -2.60 -8.43 -3.70
N ILE A 245 -3.75 -7.79 -3.54
CA ILE A 245 -4.61 -7.94 -2.36
C ILE A 245 -5.15 -9.37 -2.20
N ILE A 246 -5.56 -9.70 -0.98
CA ILE A 246 -6.17 -10.98 -0.55
C ILE A 246 -5.18 -12.15 -0.53
N ASP A 247 -4.79 -12.66 -1.70
CA ASP A 247 -3.88 -13.79 -1.87
C ASP A 247 -2.64 -13.35 -2.66
N LYS A 248 -1.46 -13.77 -2.20
CA LYS A 248 -0.18 -13.35 -2.79
C LYS A 248 0.28 -14.31 -3.88
N PRO A 249 0.94 -13.82 -4.94
CA PRO A 249 1.44 -14.67 -6.03
C PRO A 249 2.38 -15.79 -5.58
N TRP A 250 3.15 -15.56 -4.52
CA TRP A 250 4.13 -16.51 -3.97
C TRP A 250 3.55 -17.50 -2.95
N GLU A 251 2.29 -17.36 -2.55
CA GLU A 251 1.64 -18.28 -1.60
C GLU A 251 1.09 -19.54 -2.27
N LYS A 252 0.96 -19.55 -3.60
CA LYS A 252 0.40 -20.66 -4.37
C LYS A 252 1.09 -20.82 -5.72
N ALA A 253 1.08 -22.06 -6.22
CA ALA A 253 1.54 -22.33 -7.57
C ALA A 253 0.64 -21.65 -8.62
N LEU A 254 1.21 -21.29 -9.76
CA LEU A 254 0.45 -20.78 -10.91
C LEU A 254 -0.57 -21.82 -11.39
N ASP A 255 -1.86 -21.49 -11.27
CA ASP A 255 -2.97 -22.27 -11.80
C ASP A 255 -3.59 -21.56 -13.00
N LYS A 256 -3.59 -22.23 -14.16
CA LYS A 256 -4.18 -21.72 -15.42
C LYS A 256 -5.70 -21.52 -15.33
N ASN A 257 -6.36 -22.13 -14.35
CA ASN A 257 -7.79 -21.97 -14.10
C ASN A 257 -8.10 -20.84 -13.09
N ASP A 258 -7.08 -20.24 -12.46
CA ASP A 258 -7.28 -19.09 -11.60
C ASP A 258 -7.72 -17.89 -12.44
N ARG A 259 -8.79 -17.21 -12.02
CA ARG A 259 -9.27 -16.01 -12.71
C ARG A 259 -8.19 -14.92 -12.80
N TYR A 260 -7.25 -14.88 -11.86
CA TYR A 260 -6.14 -13.94 -11.83
C TYR A 260 -4.87 -14.46 -12.51
N TYR A 261 -4.94 -15.59 -13.25
CA TYR A 261 -3.77 -16.24 -13.85
C TYR A 261 -2.87 -15.27 -14.61
N ALA A 262 -3.44 -14.40 -15.46
CA ALA A 262 -2.66 -13.45 -16.26
C ALA A 262 -1.82 -12.49 -15.38
N LEU A 263 -2.41 -11.96 -14.31
CA LEU A 263 -1.74 -11.04 -13.39
C LEU A 263 -0.71 -11.77 -12.52
N ASN A 264 -1.05 -12.95 -12.01
CA ASN A 264 -0.10 -13.76 -11.23
C ASN A 264 1.07 -14.21 -12.11
N LYS A 265 0.82 -14.55 -13.37
CA LYS A 265 1.87 -14.89 -14.34
C LYS A 265 2.82 -13.71 -14.57
N LEU A 266 2.28 -12.50 -14.72
CA LEU A 266 3.11 -11.29 -14.87
C LEU A 266 4.05 -11.08 -13.67
N TRP A 267 3.57 -11.37 -12.46
CA TRP A 267 4.41 -11.33 -11.26
C TRP A 267 5.55 -12.35 -11.31
N TRP A 268 5.24 -13.61 -11.65
CA TRP A 268 6.25 -14.67 -11.75
C TRP A 268 7.27 -14.42 -12.87
N ASP A 269 6.85 -13.83 -14.00
CA ASP A 269 7.74 -13.45 -15.11
C ASP A 269 8.75 -12.35 -14.74
N ILE A 270 8.57 -11.69 -13.59
CA ILE A 270 9.51 -10.70 -13.03
C ILE A 270 10.27 -11.30 -11.83
N ALA A 271 9.64 -12.18 -11.07
CA ALA A 271 10.24 -12.83 -9.91
C ALA A 271 11.37 -13.80 -10.28
N GLU A 272 11.25 -14.50 -11.42
CA GLU A 272 12.27 -15.37 -12.01
C GLU A 272 13.43 -14.57 -12.61
#